data_AF-A0A7C3HK70-F1
#
_entry.id   AF-A0A7C3HK70-F1
#
_cell.length_a   1.000
_cell.length_b   1.000
_cell.length_c   1.000
_cell.angle_alpha   90.00
_cell.angle_beta   90.00
_cell.angle_gamma   90.00
#
_symmetry.space_group_name_H-M   'P 1'
#
loop_
_entity.id
_entity.type
_entity.pdbx_description
1 polymer ?
#
loop_
_entity_poly.entity_id
_entity_poly.type
_entity_poly.pdbx_seq_one_letter_code
_entity_poly.pdbx_strand_id
1 'polypeptide(L)'
;VLKALYFTDGRQLKLLIDKALYAQSVAAMERRGLPESLTNKMKPWGVFTILNMPEQKTGLFLDAILYKSAKTQKKIIVGLETAEEQTAVFDEMPISSQVALLKSTLDHLPNMNQLLDEIIDVYLRRDLHGIVALNEEYETLFDEQLADEFTRRLVIDRNYRMTERMLPLLKKGNSFIAVGALHLAGEEGILNLLTQYDYEVRAVY
;
A
#
# COMPACT_ATOMS: atom_id res chain seq x y z
N VAL A 1 -1.48 2.83 13.31
CA VAL A 1 -0.49 2.32 12.33
C VAL A 1 0.79 1.79 12.99
N LEU A 2 1.72 2.62 13.50
CA LEU A 2 3.04 2.14 13.98
C LEU A 2 3.00 1.00 15.01
N LYS A 3 2.03 1.00 15.94
CA LYS A 3 1.87 -0.09 16.92
C LYS A 3 1.47 -1.42 16.29
N ALA A 4 0.72 -1.41 15.19
CA ALA A 4 0.21 -2.62 14.54
C ALA A 4 1.34 -3.47 13.93
N LEU A 5 2.46 -2.82 13.55
CA LEU A 5 3.67 -3.44 13.00
C LEU A 5 4.35 -4.41 13.98
N TYR A 6 4.05 -4.30 15.29
CA TYR A 6 4.71 -5.06 16.34
C TYR A 6 3.78 -6.11 16.95
N PHE A 7 4.37 -7.22 17.41
CA PHE A 7 3.67 -8.15 18.28
C PHE A 7 3.40 -7.50 19.64
N THR A 8 2.18 -7.66 20.15
CA THR A 8 1.77 -7.18 21.48
C THR A 8 1.75 -8.28 22.53
N ASP A 9 1.90 -9.53 22.12
CA ASP A 9 1.83 -10.74 22.94
C ASP A 9 3.21 -11.34 23.28
N GLY A 10 4.29 -10.61 22.96
CA GLY A 10 5.66 -11.04 23.23
C GLY A 10 6.25 -12.00 22.19
N ARG A 11 5.51 -12.37 21.14
CA ARG A 11 6.08 -13.10 19.99
C ARG A 11 7.24 -12.32 19.37
N GLN A 12 8.15 -13.07 18.75
CA GLN A 12 9.37 -12.54 18.16
C GLN A 12 9.53 -13.06 16.74
N LEU A 13 10.02 -12.20 15.85
CA LEU A 13 10.22 -12.51 14.44
C LEU A 13 11.10 -13.76 14.27
N LYS A 14 12.20 -13.85 15.01
CA LYS A 14 13.15 -14.99 14.93
C LYS A 14 12.55 -16.37 15.25
N LEU A 15 11.37 -16.41 15.88
CA LEU A 15 10.66 -17.65 16.19
C LEU A 15 9.70 -18.07 15.07
N LEU A 16 9.47 -17.20 14.10
CA LEU A 16 8.51 -17.40 13.00
C LEU A 16 9.18 -17.66 11.65
N ILE A 17 10.46 -17.32 11.52
CA ILE A 17 11.24 -17.46 10.29
C ILE A 17 12.56 -18.17 10.56
N ASP A 18 13.15 -18.74 9.51
CA ASP A 18 14.45 -19.39 9.64
C ASP A 18 15.59 -18.40 9.92
N LYS A 19 16.74 -18.93 10.35
CA LYS A 19 17.90 -18.14 10.76
C LYS A 19 18.46 -17.27 9.64
N ALA A 20 18.41 -17.73 8.39
CA ALA A 20 18.95 -16.99 7.25
C ALA A 20 18.04 -15.80 6.91
N LEU A 21 16.73 -16.03 6.82
CA LEU A 21 15.74 -14.99 6.57
C LEU A 21 15.73 -13.94 7.69
N TYR A 22 15.89 -14.36 8.95
CA TYR A 22 16.02 -13.44 10.08
C TYR A 22 17.26 -12.56 9.96
N ALA A 23 18.43 -13.14 9.67
CA ALA A 23 19.67 -12.38 9.52
C ALA A 23 19.57 -11.37 8.36
N GLN A 24 18.98 -11.76 7.22
CA GLN A 24 18.74 -10.85 6.09
C GLN A 24 17.78 -9.72 6.46
N SER A 25 16.70 -10.03 7.17
CA SER A 25 15.72 -9.04 7.65
C SER A 25 16.39 -8.01 8.56
N VAL A 26 17.18 -8.46 9.54
CA VAL A 26 17.92 -7.57 10.45
C VAL A 26 18.88 -6.68 9.68
N ALA A 27 19.71 -7.26 8.80
CA ALA A 27 20.66 -6.48 8.02
C ALA A 27 19.98 -5.44 7.10
N ALA A 28 18.82 -5.78 6.53
CA ALA A 28 18.05 -4.84 5.71
C ALA A 28 17.43 -3.71 6.54
N MET A 29 16.92 -4.02 7.72
CA MET A 29 16.31 -3.05 8.63
C MET A 29 17.35 -2.14 9.31
N GLU A 30 18.56 -2.64 9.57
CA GLU A 30 19.67 -1.83 10.07
C GLU A 30 20.07 -0.75 9.06
N ARG A 31 20.04 -1.05 7.75
CA ARG A 31 20.23 -0.03 6.70
C ARG A 31 19.14 1.05 6.72
N ARG A 32 17.95 0.72 7.22
CA ARG A 32 16.85 1.66 7.47
C ARG A 32 16.92 2.32 8.86
N GLY A 33 18.00 2.12 9.62
CA GLY A 33 18.21 2.70 10.94
C GLY A 33 17.45 2.00 12.08
N LEU A 34 16.91 0.81 11.86
CA LEU A 34 16.17 0.04 12.86
C LEU A 34 17.04 -1.11 13.41
N PRO A 35 17.40 -1.09 14.70
CA PRO A 35 18.25 -2.11 15.30
C PRO A 35 17.52 -3.45 15.44
N GLU A 36 18.30 -4.54 15.53
CA GLU A 36 17.78 -5.91 15.71
C GLU A 36 16.74 -6.00 16.84
N SER A 37 16.96 -5.33 17.96
CA SER A 37 16.06 -5.38 19.13
C SER A 37 14.64 -4.87 18.85
N LEU A 38 14.48 -3.96 17.89
CA LEU A 38 13.18 -3.51 17.41
C LEU A 38 12.65 -4.43 16.31
N THR A 39 13.49 -4.76 15.33
CA THR A 39 13.13 -5.67 14.22
C THR A 39 12.61 -7.02 14.73
N ASN A 40 13.22 -7.58 15.77
CA ASN A 40 12.80 -8.85 16.35
C ASN A 40 11.42 -8.82 17.02
N LYS A 41 10.87 -7.64 17.33
CA LYS A 41 9.53 -7.47 17.89
C LYS A 41 8.46 -7.23 16.82
N MET A 42 8.88 -7.07 15.55
CA MET A 42 7.98 -6.80 14.44
C MET A 42 7.32 -8.06 13.91
N LYS A 43 6.11 -7.89 13.39
CA LYS A 43 5.43 -8.88 12.55
C LYS A 43 6.14 -8.94 11.18
N PRO A 44 6.15 -10.08 10.47
CA PRO A 44 6.78 -10.16 9.15
C PRO A 44 6.26 -9.10 8.16
N TRP A 45 4.95 -8.85 8.13
CA TRP A 45 4.36 -7.80 7.30
C TRP A 45 4.85 -6.39 7.66
N GLY A 46 5.18 -6.15 8.93
CA GLY A 46 5.70 -4.87 9.38
C GLY A 46 7.11 -4.62 8.84
N VAL A 47 7.95 -5.65 8.80
CA VAL A 47 9.29 -5.59 8.18
C VAL A 47 9.14 -5.36 6.68
N PHE A 48 8.32 -6.18 6.01
CA PHE A 48 7.97 -6.03 4.59
C PHE A 48 7.56 -4.59 4.25
N THR A 49 6.64 -3.99 5.03
CA THR A 49 6.11 -2.65 4.78
C THR A 49 7.19 -1.58 4.87
N ILE A 50 8.07 -1.67 5.86
CA ILE A 50 9.16 -0.69 6.01
C ILE A 50 10.19 -0.83 4.88
N LEU A 51 10.51 -2.06 4.47
CA LEU A 51 11.46 -2.32 3.39
C LEU A 51 10.94 -1.88 2.01
N ASN A 52 9.62 -1.94 1.79
CA ASN A 52 8.98 -1.47 0.56
C ASN A 52 8.75 0.04 0.53
N MET A 53 8.81 0.71 1.68
CA MET A 53 8.66 2.17 1.72
C MET A 53 9.91 2.83 1.11
N PRO A 54 9.77 3.72 0.10
CA PRO A 54 10.91 4.45 -0.44
C PRO A 54 11.56 5.30 0.65
N GLU A 55 12.89 5.40 0.62
CA GLU A 55 13.59 6.35 1.48
C GLU A 55 13.18 7.77 1.12
N GLN A 56 12.76 8.56 2.11
CA GLN A 56 12.47 9.97 1.90
C GLN A 56 13.78 10.71 1.63
N LYS A 57 14.09 10.93 0.34
CA LYS A 57 15.23 11.76 -0.06
C LYS A 57 14.89 13.25 0.02
N THR A 58 13.68 13.63 -0.39
CA THR A 58 13.22 15.02 -0.46
C THR A 58 11.68 15.13 -0.39
N GLY A 59 11.17 16.31 -0.03
CA GLY A 59 9.74 16.64 -0.17
C GLY A 59 8.82 16.00 0.87
N LEU A 60 7.53 16.27 0.73
CA LEU A 60 6.46 15.64 1.51
C LEU A 60 5.61 14.77 0.57
N PHE A 61 5.06 13.68 1.09
CA PHE A 61 4.08 12.87 0.36
C PHE A 61 2.89 13.73 -0.08
N LEU A 62 2.40 13.49 -1.30
CA LEU A 62 1.30 14.25 -1.90
C LEU A 62 0.06 14.28 -0.99
N ASP A 63 -0.29 13.14 -0.41
CA ASP A 63 -1.41 13.01 0.52
C ASP A 63 -1.27 13.93 1.74
N ALA A 64 -0.06 14.05 2.28
CA ALA A 64 0.21 14.95 3.41
C ALA A 64 0.09 16.42 2.98
N ILE A 65 0.49 16.76 1.75
CA ILE A 65 0.33 18.11 1.19
C ILE A 65 -1.16 18.43 1.01
N LEU A 66 -1.92 17.53 0.38
CA LEU A 66 -3.37 17.68 0.16
C LEU A 66 -4.13 17.82 1.48
N TYR A 67 -3.83 16.95 2.45
CA TYR A 67 -4.44 16.99 3.78
C TYR A 67 -4.13 18.29 4.52
N LYS A 68 -2.86 18.74 4.52
CA LYS A 68 -2.47 20.03 5.12
C LYS A 68 -3.17 21.20 4.43
N SER A 69 -3.24 21.20 3.10
CA SER A 69 -3.92 22.24 2.33
C SER A 69 -5.41 22.31 2.66
N ALA A 70 -6.09 21.16 2.72
CA ALA A 70 -7.51 21.08 3.10
C ALA A 70 -7.74 21.61 4.53
N LYS A 71 -6.86 21.29 5.49
CA LYS A 71 -6.91 21.84 6.85
C LYS A 71 -6.74 23.35 6.89
N THR A 72 -5.74 23.89 6.20
CA THR A 72 -5.50 25.35 6.14
C THR A 72 -6.70 26.08 5.55
N GLN A 73 -7.34 25.49 4.54
CA GLN A 73 -8.56 26.02 3.92
C GLN A 73 -9.84 25.74 4.71
N LYS A 74 -9.74 25.10 5.90
CA LYS A 74 -10.88 24.73 6.76
C LYS A 74 -11.95 23.90 6.03
N LYS A 75 -11.54 23.04 5.09
CA LYS A 75 -12.46 22.12 4.41
C LYS A 75 -12.89 21.00 5.36
N ILE A 76 -14.07 20.44 5.11
CA ILE A 76 -14.49 19.18 5.73
C ILE A 76 -13.61 18.07 5.16
N ILE A 77 -12.95 17.32 6.03
CA ILE A 77 -12.09 16.20 5.65
C ILE A 77 -12.79 14.91 6.07
N VAL A 78 -12.98 14.01 5.10
CA VAL A 78 -13.59 12.70 5.31
C VAL A 78 -12.59 11.65 4.82
N GLY A 79 -12.29 10.66 5.67
CA GLY A 79 -11.53 9.49 5.26
C GLY A 79 -12.46 8.48 4.58
N LEU A 80 -12.05 7.95 3.42
CA LEU A 80 -12.75 6.83 2.79
C LEU A 80 -12.43 5.50 3.50
N GLU A 81 -11.32 5.45 4.22
CA GLU A 81 -10.88 4.30 5.01
C GLU A 81 -10.35 4.77 6.37
N THR A 82 -10.36 3.87 7.36
CA THR A 82 -9.72 4.07 8.65
C THR A 82 -8.28 3.56 8.63
N ALA A 83 -7.47 4.00 9.60
CA ALA A 83 -6.11 3.50 9.74
C ALA A 83 -6.10 2.01 10.12
N GLU A 84 -7.11 1.57 10.87
CA GLU A 84 -7.32 0.18 11.27
C GLU A 84 -7.59 -0.71 10.05
N GLU A 85 -8.48 -0.28 9.15
CA GLU A 85 -8.81 -0.99 7.91
C GLU A 85 -7.57 -1.17 7.01
N GLN A 86 -6.74 -0.12 6.89
CA GLN A 86 -5.50 -0.19 6.13
C GLN A 86 -4.43 -1.10 6.76
N THR A 87 -4.50 -1.34 8.08
CA THR A 87 -3.59 -2.29 8.75
C THR A 87 -4.13 -3.72 8.76
N ALA A 88 -5.45 -3.88 8.83
CA ALA A 88 -6.11 -5.18 8.90
C ALA A 88 -5.83 -6.05 7.67
N VAL A 89 -5.70 -5.43 6.49
CA VAL A 89 -5.34 -6.12 5.24
C VAL A 89 -4.05 -6.93 5.35
N PHE A 90 -3.07 -6.49 6.14
CA PHE A 90 -1.85 -7.24 6.41
C PHE A 90 -1.96 -8.10 7.66
N ASP A 91 -2.58 -7.58 8.71
CA ASP A 91 -2.57 -8.23 10.03
C ASP A 91 -3.43 -9.49 10.08
N GLU A 92 -4.47 -9.55 9.26
CA GLU A 92 -5.37 -10.70 9.13
C GLU A 92 -4.84 -11.77 8.19
N MET A 93 -3.73 -11.51 7.48
CA MET A 93 -3.09 -12.53 6.65
C MET A 93 -2.50 -13.65 7.51
N PRO A 94 -2.55 -14.92 7.06
CA PRO A 94 -1.83 -16.01 7.71
C PRO A 94 -0.35 -15.66 7.89
N ILE A 95 0.24 -16.01 9.03
CA ILE A 95 1.66 -15.72 9.31
C ILE A 95 2.57 -16.32 8.21
N SER A 96 2.24 -17.49 7.67
CA SER A 96 2.97 -18.10 6.55
C SER A 96 2.98 -17.20 5.30
N SER A 97 1.84 -16.58 4.96
CA SER A 97 1.72 -15.65 3.83
C SER A 97 2.53 -14.38 4.08
N GLN A 98 2.51 -13.84 5.31
CA GLN A 98 3.34 -12.68 5.67
C GLN A 98 4.84 -12.99 5.57
N VAL A 99 5.24 -14.20 5.96
CA VAL A 99 6.63 -14.67 5.84
C VAL A 99 7.05 -14.83 4.38
N ALA A 100 6.16 -15.37 3.54
CA ALA A 100 6.39 -15.48 2.09
C ALA A 100 6.56 -14.10 1.43
N LEU A 101 5.72 -13.12 1.78
CA LEU A 101 5.86 -11.73 1.33
C LEU A 101 7.20 -11.12 1.75
N LEU A 102 7.58 -11.28 3.02
CA LEU A 102 8.87 -10.80 3.52
C LEU A 102 10.05 -11.42 2.77
N LYS A 103 10.00 -12.73 2.50
CA LYS A 103 11.03 -13.42 1.74
C LYS A 103 11.16 -12.85 0.33
N SER A 104 10.06 -12.78 -0.42
CA SER A 104 10.10 -12.23 -1.79
C SER A 104 10.57 -10.77 -1.80
N THR A 105 10.17 -9.95 -0.83
CA THR A 105 10.69 -8.58 -0.71
C THR A 105 12.20 -8.53 -0.51
N LEU A 106 12.77 -9.42 0.31
CA LEU A 106 14.21 -9.45 0.53
C LEU A 106 14.96 -9.93 -0.71
N ASP A 107 14.41 -10.92 -1.43
CA ASP A 107 14.98 -11.45 -2.67
C ASP A 107 15.03 -10.37 -3.77
N HIS A 108 14.02 -9.48 -3.83
CA HIS A 108 13.91 -8.43 -4.85
C HIS A 108 14.31 -7.03 -4.37
N LEU A 109 14.73 -6.88 -3.10
CA LEU A 109 15.11 -5.59 -2.51
C LEU A 109 16.13 -4.78 -3.35
N PRO A 110 17.16 -5.40 -3.98
CA PRO A 110 18.10 -4.67 -4.83
C PRO A 110 17.45 -3.96 -6.03
N ASN A 111 16.32 -4.48 -6.53
CA ASN A 111 15.64 -3.97 -7.73
C ASN A 111 14.55 -2.94 -7.38
N MET A 112 14.20 -2.78 -6.11
CA MET A 112 13.06 -1.94 -5.68
C MET A 112 13.20 -0.47 -6.07
N ASN A 113 14.42 0.08 -6.08
CA ASN A 113 14.62 1.46 -6.50
C ASN A 113 14.29 1.67 -7.98
N GLN A 114 14.66 0.73 -8.85
CA GLN A 114 14.36 0.80 -10.27
C GLN A 114 12.85 0.73 -10.51
N LEU A 115 12.17 -0.22 -9.86
CA LEU A 115 10.72 -0.36 -9.96
C LEU A 115 9.99 0.92 -9.50
N LEU A 116 10.46 1.55 -8.42
CA LEU A 116 9.90 2.81 -7.93
C LEU A 116 10.09 3.94 -8.94
N ASP A 117 11.27 4.06 -9.56
CA ASP A 117 11.54 5.08 -10.57
C ASP A 117 10.63 4.89 -11.80
N GLU A 118 10.44 3.64 -12.26
CA GLU A 118 9.54 3.31 -13.37
C GLU A 118 8.07 3.66 -13.06
N ILE A 119 7.58 3.34 -11.85
CA ILE A 119 6.22 3.70 -11.41
C ILE A 119 6.06 5.22 -11.34
N ILE A 120 7.06 5.96 -10.86
CA ILE A 120 7.02 7.43 -10.81
C ILE A 120 6.94 8.00 -12.23
N ASP A 121 7.74 7.51 -13.17
CA ASP A 121 7.73 7.97 -14.56
C ASP A 121 6.38 7.73 -15.25
N VAL A 122 5.78 6.56 -15.06
CA VAL A 122 4.45 6.24 -15.55
C VAL A 122 3.39 7.14 -14.90
N TYR A 123 3.47 7.35 -13.58
CA TYR A 123 2.56 8.24 -12.84
C TYR A 123 2.62 9.69 -13.37
N LEU A 124 3.83 10.22 -13.60
CA LEU A 124 4.02 11.58 -14.12
C LEU A 124 3.50 11.74 -15.55
N ARG A 125 3.52 10.67 -16.36
CA ARG A 125 2.88 10.63 -17.68
C ARG A 125 1.36 10.47 -17.64
N ARG A 126 0.78 10.30 -16.46
CA ARG A 126 -0.67 10.08 -16.23
C ARG A 126 -1.18 8.79 -16.92
N ASP A 127 -0.32 7.80 -17.06
CA ASP A 127 -0.65 6.54 -17.73
C ASP A 127 -1.18 5.51 -16.72
N LEU A 128 -2.51 5.48 -16.55
CA LEU A 128 -3.14 4.54 -15.62
C LEU A 128 -2.99 3.08 -16.05
N HIS A 129 -2.95 2.79 -17.35
CA HIS A 129 -2.76 1.43 -17.85
C HIS A 129 -1.34 0.94 -17.56
N GLY A 130 -0.34 1.81 -17.75
CA GLY A 130 1.03 1.51 -17.37
C GLY A 130 1.19 1.24 -15.87
N ILE A 131 0.45 1.94 -15.00
CA ILE A 131 0.50 1.68 -13.54
C ILE A 131 -0.02 0.28 -13.22
N VAL A 132 -1.12 -0.11 -13.85
CA VAL A 132 -1.69 -1.46 -13.66
C VAL A 132 -0.71 -2.52 -14.18
N ALA A 133 -0.16 -2.34 -15.38
CA ALA A 133 0.78 -3.29 -15.96
C ALA A 133 2.07 -3.47 -15.11
N LEU A 134 2.63 -2.38 -14.58
CA LEU A 134 3.79 -2.47 -13.67
C LEU A 134 3.44 -3.17 -12.35
N ASN A 135 2.22 -3.00 -11.85
CA ASN A 135 1.76 -3.71 -10.66
C ASN A 135 1.62 -5.21 -10.94
N GLU A 136 1.03 -5.59 -12.07
CA GLU A 136 0.93 -7.00 -12.50
C GLU A 136 2.32 -7.62 -12.67
N GLU A 137 3.29 -6.89 -13.24
CA GLU A 137 4.68 -7.34 -13.34
C GLU A 137 5.31 -7.55 -11.96
N TYR A 138 5.10 -6.61 -11.03
CA TYR A 138 5.58 -6.76 -9.65
C TYR A 138 4.94 -7.97 -8.94
N GLU A 139 3.67 -8.25 -9.22
CA GLU A 139 2.96 -9.40 -8.66
C GLU A 139 3.56 -10.74 -9.10
N THR A 140 4.16 -10.82 -10.29
CA THR A 140 4.89 -12.02 -10.75
C THR A 140 6.12 -12.37 -9.90
N LEU A 141 6.59 -11.46 -9.06
CA LEU A 141 7.68 -11.71 -8.11
C LEU A 141 7.24 -12.52 -6.89
N PHE A 142 5.93 -12.76 -6.74
CA PHE A 142 5.34 -13.55 -5.67
C PHE A 142 4.78 -14.87 -6.22
N ASP A 143 4.45 -15.77 -5.30
CA ASP A 143 3.63 -16.94 -5.64
C ASP A 143 2.26 -16.47 -6.16
N GLU A 144 1.76 -17.07 -7.25
CA GLU A 144 0.54 -16.63 -7.94
C GLU A 144 -0.68 -16.54 -7.00
N GLN A 145 -0.87 -17.56 -6.15
CA GLN A 145 -1.99 -17.55 -5.21
C GLN A 145 -1.86 -16.43 -4.16
N LEU A 146 -0.62 -16.15 -3.73
CA LEU A 146 -0.33 -15.07 -2.80
C LEU A 146 -0.52 -13.70 -3.46
N ALA A 147 -0.12 -13.56 -4.73
CA ALA A 147 -0.31 -12.35 -5.52
C ALA A 147 -1.80 -12.02 -5.66
N ASP A 148 -2.61 -12.97 -6.12
CA ASP A 148 -4.07 -12.79 -6.28
C ASP A 148 -4.76 -12.38 -4.97
N GLU A 149 -4.44 -13.07 -3.85
CA GLU A 149 -4.97 -12.71 -2.53
C GLU A 149 -4.56 -11.27 -2.14
N PHE A 150 -3.31 -10.90 -2.44
CA PHE A 150 -2.77 -9.60 -2.11
C PHE A 150 -3.40 -8.48 -2.93
N THR A 151 -3.54 -8.65 -4.25
CA THR A 151 -4.24 -7.71 -5.15
C THR A 151 -5.67 -7.51 -4.71
N ARG A 152 -6.37 -8.61 -4.42
CA ARG A 152 -7.76 -8.57 -3.96
C ARG A 152 -7.91 -7.73 -2.70
N ARG A 153 -7.08 -7.98 -1.68
CA ARG A 153 -7.16 -7.29 -0.38
C ARG A 153 -6.65 -5.84 -0.44
N LEU A 154 -5.56 -5.57 -1.17
CA LEU A 154 -4.92 -4.26 -1.20
C LEU A 154 -5.52 -3.28 -2.21
N VAL A 155 -6.17 -3.78 -3.25
CA VAL A 155 -6.73 -2.93 -4.31
C VAL A 155 -8.23 -3.14 -4.40
N ILE A 156 -8.69 -4.35 -4.73
CA ILE A 156 -10.08 -4.58 -5.15
C ILE A 156 -11.08 -4.33 -4.02
N ASP A 157 -10.95 -5.02 -2.88
CA ASP A 157 -11.91 -4.87 -1.77
C ASP A 157 -11.92 -3.42 -1.23
N ARG A 158 -10.77 -2.73 -1.34
CA ARG A 158 -10.63 -1.32 -0.98
C ARG A 158 -11.29 -0.41 -2.00
N ASN A 159 -11.24 -0.71 -3.30
CA ASN A 159 -11.95 0.02 -4.33
C ASN A 159 -13.46 0.01 -4.07
N TYR A 160 -14.03 -1.16 -3.75
CA TYR A 160 -15.45 -1.29 -3.42
C TYR A 160 -15.81 -0.46 -2.18
N ARG A 161 -15.05 -0.61 -1.08
CA ARG A 161 -15.27 0.15 0.16
C ARG A 161 -15.18 1.66 -0.06
N MET A 162 -14.14 2.12 -0.75
CA MET A 162 -13.93 3.53 -1.05
C MET A 162 -15.04 4.08 -1.95
N THR A 163 -15.45 3.32 -2.97
CA THR A 163 -16.54 3.69 -3.87
C THR A 163 -17.85 3.85 -3.11
N GLU A 164 -18.24 2.85 -2.34
CA GLU A 164 -19.48 2.89 -1.54
C GLU A 164 -19.52 4.13 -0.63
N ARG A 165 -18.39 4.44 0.04
CA ARG A 165 -18.30 5.57 0.98
C ARG A 165 -18.22 6.93 0.30
N MET A 166 -17.75 7.00 -0.95
CA MET A 166 -17.71 8.26 -1.68
C MET A 166 -19.04 8.63 -2.36
N LEU A 167 -19.87 7.66 -2.74
CA LEU A 167 -21.17 7.91 -3.39
C LEU A 167 -22.04 8.96 -2.66
N PRO A 168 -22.28 8.88 -1.33
CA PRO A 168 -23.09 9.89 -0.64
C PRO A 168 -22.42 11.27 -0.60
N LEU A 169 -21.09 11.36 -0.70
CA LEU A 169 -20.37 12.63 -0.78
C LEU A 169 -20.48 13.24 -2.18
N LEU A 170 -20.30 12.41 -3.21
CA LEU A 170 -20.46 12.80 -4.61
C LEU A 170 -21.88 13.28 -4.91
N LYS A 171 -22.91 12.61 -4.37
CA LYS A 171 -24.32 13.04 -4.52
C LYS A 171 -24.60 14.42 -3.92
N LYS A 172 -23.87 14.83 -2.88
CA LYS A 172 -23.97 16.19 -2.32
C LYS A 172 -23.29 17.25 -3.21
N GLY A 173 -22.42 16.84 -4.13
CA GLY A 173 -21.64 17.72 -5.00
C GLY A 173 -20.44 18.37 -4.30
N ASN A 174 -19.65 19.13 -5.07
CA ASN A 174 -18.49 19.90 -4.59
C ASN A 174 -17.46 19.10 -3.77
N SER A 175 -17.31 17.82 -4.07
CA SER A 175 -16.34 16.93 -3.42
C SER A 175 -15.04 16.87 -4.23
N PHE A 176 -13.91 16.95 -3.54
CA PHE A 176 -12.61 16.59 -4.08
C PHE A 176 -12.17 15.31 -3.38
N ILE A 177 -11.89 14.26 -4.17
CA ILE A 177 -11.51 12.94 -3.68
C ILE A 177 -10.09 12.64 -4.16
N ALA A 178 -9.23 12.26 -3.23
CA ALA A 178 -7.87 11.83 -3.51
C ALA A 178 -7.71 10.36 -3.10
N VAL A 179 -7.28 9.53 -4.04
CA VAL A 179 -6.98 8.10 -3.88
C VAL A 179 -5.71 7.76 -4.66
N GLY A 180 -5.03 6.66 -4.31
CA GLY A 180 -3.86 6.20 -5.04
C GLY A 180 -4.20 5.82 -6.49
N ALA A 181 -3.30 6.10 -7.43
CA ALA A 181 -3.57 5.92 -8.86
C ALA A 181 -3.84 4.46 -9.27
N LEU A 182 -3.22 3.49 -8.60
CA LEU A 182 -3.47 2.06 -8.80
C LEU A 182 -4.94 1.67 -8.57
N HIS A 183 -5.69 2.44 -7.77
CA HIS A 183 -7.11 2.19 -7.49
C HIS A 183 -8.05 2.67 -8.62
N LEU A 184 -7.56 3.40 -9.61
CA LEU A 184 -8.43 4.10 -10.57
C LEU A 184 -8.84 3.22 -11.76
N ALA A 185 -7.88 2.50 -12.36
CA ALA A 185 -8.07 1.71 -13.57
C ALA A 185 -8.41 0.24 -13.29
N GLY A 186 -8.74 -0.50 -14.34
CA GLY A 186 -9.15 -1.90 -14.27
C GLY A 186 -10.66 -2.08 -14.18
N GLU A 187 -11.13 -3.33 -14.35
CA GLU A 187 -12.55 -3.68 -14.31
C GLU A 187 -13.17 -3.39 -12.93
N GLU A 188 -12.41 -3.64 -11.87
CA GLU A 188 -12.81 -3.36 -10.49
C GLU A 188 -12.17 -2.04 -9.96
N GLY A 189 -11.68 -1.20 -10.87
CA GLY A 189 -11.16 0.14 -10.58
C GLY A 189 -12.26 1.15 -10.25
N ILE A 190 -11.96 2.13 -9.40
CA ILE A 190 -12.93 3.14 -8.95
C ILE A 190 -13.61 3.87 -10.12
N LEU A 191 -12.89 4.16 -11.22
CA LEU A 191 -13.49 4.85 -12.36
C LEU A 191 -14.58 3.99 -13.04
N ASN A 192 -14.33 2.69 -13.18
CA ASN A 192 -15.31 1.76 -13.74
C ASN A 192 -16.47 1.55 -12.76
N LEU A 193 -16.19 1.36 -11.47
CA LEU A 193 -17.22 1.23 -10.44
C LEU A 193 -18.14 2.45 -10.38
N LEU A 194 -17.62 3.67 -10.47
CA LEU A 194 -18.43 4.89 -10.53
C LEU A 194 -19.35 4.92 -11.75
N THR A 195 -18.88 4.45 -12.90
CA THR A 195 -19.70 4.35 -14.13
C THR A 195 -20.86 3.36 -13.94
N GLN A 196 -20.66 2.28 -13.19
CA GLN A 196 -21.73 1.33 -12.83
C GLN A 196 -22.77 1.93 -11.89
N TYR A 197 -22.45 3.02 -11.19
CA TYR A 197 -23.37 3.82 -10.36
C TYR A 197 -23.92 5.06 -11.10
N ASP A 198 -24.00 5.01 -12.43
CA ASP A 198 -24.55 6.06 -13.29
C ASP A 198 -23.80 7.41 -13.25
N TYR A 199 -22.54 7.43 -12.81
CA TYR A 199 -21.69 8.62 -12.91
C TYR A 199 -21.03 8.70 -14.29
N GLU A 200 -21.02 9.90 -14.87
CA GLU A 200 -20.18 10.19 -16.02
C GLU A 200 -18.76 10.53 -15.56
N VAL A 201 -17.78 9.76 -16.05
CA VAL A 201 -16.36 9.97 -15.76
C VAL A 201 -15.70 10.62 -16.97
N ARG A 202 -15.07 11.78 -16.74
CA ARG A 202 -14.26 12.47 -17.75
C ARG A 202 -12.95 12.92 -17.12
N ALA A 203 -11.88 12.75 -17.88
CA ALA A 203 -10.61 13.31 -17.47
C ALA A 203 -10.58 14.82 -17.77
N VAL A 204 -10.03 15.59 -16.83
CA VAL A 204 -9.92 17.04 -16.90
C VAL A 204 -8.43 17.37 -16.91
N TYR A 205 -7.92 17.80 -18.06
CA TYR A 205 -6.50 18.14 -18.25
C TYR A 205 -6.34 19.58 -18.66
#